data_AF-A0A453JUP5-F1
#
_entry.id   AF-A0A453JUP5-F1
#
_cell.length_a   1.000
_cell.length_b   1.000
_cell.length_c   1.000
_cell.angle_alpha   90.00
_cell.angle_beta   90.00
_cell.angle_gamma   90.00
#
_symmetry.space_group_name_H-M   'P 1'
#
loop_
_entity.id
_entity.type
_entity.pdbx_description
1 polymer ?
#
loop_
_entity_poly.entity_id
_entity_poly.type
_entity_poly.pdbx_seq_one_letter_code
_entity_poly.pdbx_strand_id
1 'polypeptide(L)' 'MKGLRVDRLTTVVHAVKNLAVNMKILSLDTIIELMRCFPCLEKIYIESQRRKKMCAVANTGILPNVLTSV' A
#
# COMPACT_ATOMS: atom_id res chain seq x y z
N MET A 1 16.19 20.08 22.36
CA MET A 1 15.68 19.66 21.04
C MET A 1 15.00 20.87 20.41
N LYS A 2 15.48 21.37 19.27
CA LYS A 2 14.86 22.52 18.58
C LYS A 2 13.51 22.07 18.05
N GLY A 3 12.42 22.60 18.62
CA GLY A 3 11.06 22.31 18.18
C GLY A 3 10.94 22.57 16.69
N LEU A 4 10.49 21.55 15.94
CA LEU A 4 10.11 21.71 14.55
C LEU A 4 9.00 22.78 14.54
N ARG A 5 9.35 24.01 14.16
CA ARG A 5 8.47 25.19 14.25
C ARG A 5 7.13 24.86 13.63
N VAL A 6 6.11 24.72 14.47
CA VAL A 6 4.76 24.28 14.11
C VAL A 6 4.24 25.13 12.95
N ASP A 7 4.53 26.44 12.97
CA ASP A 7 4.18 27.39 11.91
C ASP A 7 4.61 26.93 10.51
N ARG A 8 5.84 26.39 10.39
CA ARG A 8 6.38 25.93 9.11
C ARG A 8 5.70 24.63 8.66
N LEU A 9 5.34 23.75 9.60
CA LEU A 9 4.58 22.56 9.29
C LEU A 9 3.21 22.95 8.75
N THR A 10 2.48 23.82 9.46
CA THR A 10 1.15 24.31 9.08
C THR A 10 1.16 24.89 7.66
N THR A 11 2.15 25.71 7.32
CA THR A 11 2.32 26.25 5.95
C THR A 11 2.54 25.15 4.92
N VAL A 12 3.37 24.16 5.22
CA VAL A 12 3.61 23.03 4.31
C VAL A 12 2.33 22.23 4.09
N VAL A 13 1.56 21.92 5.15
CA VAL A 13 0.33 21.15 5.01
C VAL A 13 -0.74 21.91 4.22
N HIS A 14 -0.80 23.24 4.35
CA HIS A 14 -1.69 24.10 3.56
C HIS A 14 -1.23 24.24 2.09
N ALA A 15 0.05 24.05 1.78
CA ALA A 15 0.56 24.17 0.41
C ALA A 15 0.29 22.92 -0.44
N VAL A 16 0.00 21.77 0.17
CA VAL A 16 -0.22 20.52 -0.56
C VAL A 16 -1.62 20.53 -1.20
N LYS A 17 -1.64 20.71 -2.52
CA LYS A 17 -2.84 20.61 -3.36
C LYS A 17 -3.04 19.24 -3.99
N ASN A 18 -1.95 18.52 -4.23
CA ASN A 18 -1.95 17.21 -4.87
C ASN A 18 -1.14 16.24 -4.00
N LEU A 19 -1.76 15.15 -3.58
CA LEU A 19 -1.13 14.12 -2.75
C LEU A 19 -1.14 12.80 -3.51
N ALA A 20 0.04 12.19 -3.68
CA ALA A 20 0.18 10.85 -4.22
C ALA A 20 0.62 9.88 -3.13
N VAL A 21 -0.07 8.75 -3.02
CA VAL A 21 0.18 7.72 -2.01
C VAL A 21 0.25 6.34 -2.65
N ASN A 22 1.27 5.58 -2.30
CA ASN A 22 1.39 4.18 -2.67
C ASN A 22 1.05 3.32 -1.45
N MET A 23 -0.06 2.58 -1.53
CA MET A 23 -0.61 1.79 -0.44
C MET A 23 -0.57 0.30 -0.77
N LYS A 24 -0.05 -0.52 0.15
CA LYS A 24 -0.09 -1.99 0.03
C LYS A 24 -1.51 -2.55 0.18
N ILE A 25 -2.29 -1.94 1.05
CA ILE A 25 -3.69 -2.27 1.31
C ILE A 25 -4.43 -0.94 1.27
N LEU A 26 -5.45 -0.85 0.42
CA LEU A 26 -6.26 0.34 0.32
C LEU A 26 -7.16 0.40 1.55
N SER A 27 -7.01 1.46 2.35
CA SER A 27 -7.82 1.73 3.54
C SER A 27 -8.48 3.09 3.37
N LEU A 28 -9.81 3.10 3.37
CA LEU A 28 -10.58 4.33 3.22
C LEU A 28 -10.37 5.26 4.43
N ASP A 29 -10.26 4.70 5.63
CA ASP A 29 -10.00 5.47 6.85
C ASP A 29 -8.71 6.27 6.74
N THR A 30 -7.64 5.62 6.26
CA THR A 30 -6.34 6.27 6.04
C THR A 30 -6.43 7.38 5.00
N ILE A 31 -7.19 7.18 3.93
CA ILE A 31 -7.43 8.22 2.90
C ILE A 31 -8.14 9.42 3.53
N ILE A 32 -9.16 9.20 4.36
CA ILE A 32 -9.93 10.26 5.03
C ILE A 32 -9.04 11.05 5.99
N GLU A 33 -8.21 10.38 6.77
CA GLU A 33 -7.26 11.04 7.68
C GLU A 33 -6.26 11.92 6.91
N LEU A 34 -5.73 11.43 5.80
CA LEU A 34 -4.86 12.23 4.93
C LEU A 34 -5.60 13.48 4.43
N MET A 35 -6.82 13.34 3.93
CA MET A 35 -7.61 14.50 3.48
C MET A 35 -7.84 15.52 4.60
N ARG A 36 -8.03 15.08 5.85
CA ARG A 36 -8.19 15.98 7.01
C ARG A 36 -6.91 16.72 7.36
N CYS A 37 -5.73 16.11 7.14
CA CYS A 37 -4.46 16.77 7.41
C CYS A 37 -4.16 17.91 6.44
N PHE A 38 -4.58 17.80 5.18
CA PHE A 38 -4.25 18.76 4.11
C PHE A 38 -5.48 19.63 3.75
N PRO A 39 -5.66 20.80 4.39
CA PRO A 39 -6.89 21.60 4.25
C PRO A 39 -7.09 22.18 2.84
N CYS A 40 -6.05 22.26 2.02
CA CYS A 40 -6.12 22.77 0.64
C CYS A 40 -5.95 21.66 -0.42
N LEU A 41 -6.16 20.40 -0.03
CA LEU A 41 -6.01 19.27 -0.93
C LEU A 41 -7.14 19.23 -1.96
N GLU A 42 -6.77 19.28 -3.25
CA GLU A 42 -7.70 19.25 -4.38
C GLU A 42 -7.75 17.85 -5.02
N LYS A 43 -6.61 17.14 -5.06
CA LYS A 43 -6.50 15.82 -5.70
C LYS A 43 -5.71 14.84 -4.84
N ILE A 44 -6.22 13.61 -4.78
CA ILE A 44 -5.53 12.48 -4.17
C ILE A 44 -5.35 11.37 -5.21
N TYR A 45 -4.11 10.93 -5.38
CA TYR A 45 -3.71 9.86 -6.30
C TYR A 45 -3.29 8.64 -5.49
N ILE A 46 -3.93 7.51 -5.74
CA ILE A 46 -3.70 6.29 -4.96
C ILE A 46 -3.18 5.21 -5.89
N GLU A 47 -1.96 4.74 -5.61
CA GLU A 47 -1.39 3.57 -6.24
C GLU A 47 -1.51 2.38 -5.27
N SER A 48 -2.23 1.34 -5.67
CA SER A 48 -2.37 0.12 -4.86
C SER A 48 -1.35 -0.92 -5.31
N GLN A 49 -0.51 -1.42 -4.39
CA GLN A 49 0.41 -2.51 -4.72
C GLN A 49 -0.39 -3.78 -4.97
N ARG A 50 -0.46 -4.21 -6.24
CA ARG A 50 -1.02 -5.51 -6.56
C ARG A 50 -0.17 -6.57 -5.86
N ARG A 51 -0.79 -7.38 -5.01
CA ARG A 51 -0.18 -8.60 -4.50
C ARG A 51 0.27 -9.41 -5.72
N LYS A 52 1.58 -9.59 -5.93
CA LYS A 52 2.05 -10.68 -6.79
C LYS A 52 1.55 -11.95 -6.12
N LYS A 53 0.53 -12.61 -6.70
CA LYS A 53 0.23 -14.00 -6.32
C LYS A 53 1.50 -14.78 -6.62
N MET A 54 2.19 -15.25 -5.59
CA MET A 54 3.18 -16.29 -5.77
C MET A 54 2.39 -17.54 -6.12
N CYS A 55 2.49 -18.01 -7.37
CA CYS A 55 2.04 -19.35 -7.70
C CYS A 55 3.02 -20.31 -7.01
N ALA A 56 2.54 -21.10 -6.05
CA ALA A 56 3.31 -22.24 -5.58
C ALA A 56 3.41 -23.24 -6.74
N VAL A 57 4.61 -23.48 -7.24
CA VAL A 57 4.86 -24.62 -8.14
C VAL A 57 4.88 -25.86 -7.25
N ALA A 58 3.78 -26.59 -7.20
CA ALA A 58 3.76 -27.93 -6.64
C ALA A 58 4.27 -28.88 -7.72
N ASN A 59 5.52 -29.35 -7.58
CA ASN A 59 6.00 -30.49 -8.35
C ASN A 59 5.37 -31.75 -7.76
N THR A 60 4.13 -32.07 -8.13
CA THR A 60 3.60 -33.43 -7.91
C THR A 60 4.22 -34.32 -8.98
N GLY A 61 5.46 -34.75 -8.76
CA GLY A 61 6.03 -35.84 -9.53
C GLY A 61 5.14 -37.07 -9.32
N ILE A 62 4.44 -37.49 -10.37
CA ILE A 62 3.84 -38.82 -10.41
C ILE A 62 5.02 -39.78 -10.41
N LEU A 63 5.18 -40.56 -9.34
CA LEU A 63 6.04 -41.74 -9.38
C LEU A 63 5.20 -42.91 -9.91
N PRO A 64 5.42 -43.42 -11.13
CA PRO A 64 4.72 -44.60 -11.59
C PRO A 64 5.47 -45.82 -11.05
N ASN A 65 5.23 -46.19 -9.80
CA ASN A 65 5.70 -47.48 -9.31
C ASN A 65 4.63 -48.54 -9.53
N VAL A 66 4.77 -49.15 -10.71
CA VAL A 66 4.44 -50.54 -11.04
C VAL A 66 4.79 -51.50 -9.89
N LEU A 67 3.97 -52.57 -9.78
CA LEU A 67 4.17 -53.83 -9.04
C LEU A 67 3.74 -53.89 -7.55
N THR A 68 2.50 -54.34 -7.32
CA THR A 68 2.25 -55.44 -6.39
C THR A 68 1.43 -56.50 -7.10
N SER A 69 2.16 -57.49 -7.64
CA SER A 69 1.63 -58.77 -8.09
C SER A 69 1.76 -59.75 -6.93
N VAL A 70 0.65 -60.13 -6.29
CA VAL A 70 0.26 -61.52 -5.94
C VAL A 70 -1.21 -61.52 -5.51
#